data_AF-A0A7Y3EC62-F1
#
_entry.id   AF-A0A7Y3EC62-F1
#
_cell.length_a   1.000
_cell.length_b   1.000
_cell.length_c   1.000
_cell.angle_alpha   90.00
_cell.angle_beta   90.00
_cell.angle_gamma   90.00
#
_symmetry.space_group_name_H-M   'P 1'
#
loop_
_entity.id
_entity.type
_entity.pdbx_description
1 polymer ?
#
loop_
_entity_poly.entity_id
_entity_poly.type
_entity_poly.pdbx_seq_one_letter_code
_entity_poly.pdbx_strand_id
1 'polypeptide(L)'
;MNIFRVHFTWKEKEYELKARSLDMTHPYFVSIKDLVLPVDDGVLINPADDEIRKNFSDVRQLMLPFQSVSLIEEFTEDPDTKRSLQEPSKGEVVVTDRFKKRS
;
A
#
# COMPACT_ATOMS: atom_id res chain seq x y z
N MET A 1 -5.71 12.72 11.85
CA MET A 1 -6.65 12.42 10.75
C MET A 1 -6.60 10.92 10.60
N ASN A 2 -7.71 10.22 10.78
CA ASN A 2 -7.69 8.76 10.82
C ASN A 2 -7.37 8.22 9.42
N ILE A 3 -6.64 7.12 9.36
CA ILE A 3 -6.31 6.41 8.13
C ILE A 3 -6.84 4.99 8.30
N PHE A 4 -7.61 4.56 7.32
CA PHE A 4 -8.14 3.21 7.26
C PHE A 4 -7.27 2.40 6.33
N ARG A 5 -6.91 1.20 6.75
CA ARG A 5 -6.31 0.19 5.87
C ARG A 5 -7.32 -0.91 5.66
N VAL A 6 -7.65 -1.18 4.41
CA VAL A 6 -8.62 -2.20 4.02
C VAL A 6 -7.91 -3.29 3.26
N HIS A 7 -8.06 -4.51 3.76
CA HIS A 7 -7.60 -5.74 3.13
C HIS A 7 -8.78 -6.38 2.43
N PHE A 8 -8.64 -6.65 1.13
CA PHE A 8 -9.70 -7.24 0.33
C PHE A 8 -9.18 -8.10 -0.80
N THR A 9 -10.02 -9.02 -1.28
CA THR A 9 -9.72 -9.86 -2.44
C THR A 9 -10.42 -9.34 -3.69
N TRP A 10 -9.66 -9.16 -4.77
CA TRP A 10 -10.18 -8.79 -6.08
C TRP A 10 -9.46 -9.55 -7.18
N LYS A 11 -10.20 -10.17 -8.11
CA LYS A 11 -9.64 -11.00 -9.19
C LYS A 11 -8.65 -12.06 -8.68
N GLU A 12 -9.03 -12.75 -7.60
CA GLU A 12 -8.23 -13.82 -6.97
C GLU A 12 -6.88 -13.34 -6.40
N LYS A 13 -6.67 -12.02 -6.30
CA LYS A 13 -5.52 -11.40 -5.65
C LYS A 13 -5.94 -10.67 -4.38
N GLU A 14 -5.07 -10.68 -3.38
CA GLU A 14 -5.23 -9.88 -2.17
C GLU A 14 -4.64 -8.48 -2.40
N TYR A 15 -5.36 -7.46 -1.95
CA TYR A 15 -4.95 -6.07 -2.00
C TYR A 15 -5.05 -5.44 -0.61
N GLU A 16 -4.10 -4.56 -0.34
CA GLU A 16 -4.07 -3.70 0.83
C GLU A 16 -4.14 -2.24 0.32
N LEU A 17 -5.20 -1.51 0.68
CA LEU A 17 -5.34 -0.09 0.32
C LEU A 17 -5.60 0.77 1.55
N LYS A 18 -4.97 1.94 1.55
CA LYS A 18 -5.19 2.97 2.55
C LYS A 18 -6.18 4.02 2.04
N ALA A 19 -7.01 4.54 2.92
CA ALA A 19 -8.02 5.54 2.62
C ALA A 19 -8.22 6.49 3.80
N ARG A 20 -8.64 7.73 3.55
CA ARG A 20 -8.94 8.71 4.61
C ARG A 20 -10.40 8.69 5.06
N SER A 21 -11.28 8.07 4.29
CA SER A 21 -12.70 7.98 4.58
C SER A 21 -13.21 6.57 4.35
N LEU A 22 -13.97 6.06 5.32
CA LEU A 22 -14.66 4.78 5.29
C LEU A 22 -16.15 5.03 5.51
N ASP A 23 -17.00 4.40 4.70
CA ASP A 23 -18.44 4.46 4.80
C ASP A 23 -19.02 3.04 4.68
N MET A 24 -19.70 2.60 5.75
CA MET A 24 -20.32 1.28 5.87
C MET A 24 -21.85 1.38 5.93
N THR A 25 -22.45 2.52 5.55
CA THR A 25 -23.90 2.70 5.60
C THR A 25 -24.64 1.90 4.54
N HIS A 26 -23.98 1.52 3.45
CA HIS A 26 -24.57 0.65 2.43
C HIS A 26 -24.64 -0.80 2.95
N PRO A 27 -25.79 -1.49 2.86
CA PRO A 27 -25.99 -2.81 3.49
C PRO A 27 -25.10 -3.95 2.97
N TYR A 28 -24.39 -3.74 1.86
CA TYR A 28 -23.64 -4.78 1.15
C TYR A 28 -22.24 -4.35 0.74
N PHE A 29 -21.93 -3.06 0.87
CA PHE A 29 -20.68 -2.51 0.38
C PHE A 29 -20.02 -1.68 1.46
N VAL A 30 -18.72 -1.89 1.59
CA VAL A 30 -17.81 -1.00 2.30
C VAL A 30 -17.27 -0.01 1.27
N SER A 31 -17.55 1.26 1.47
CA SER A 31 -17.08 2.33 0.58
C SER A 31 -15.85 3.01 1.17
N ILE A 32 -14.76 3.05 0.41
CA ILE A 32 -13.57 3.84 0.77
C ILE A 32 -13.37 4.98 -0.22
N LYS A 33 -12.96 6.13 0.30
CA LYS A 33 -12.72 7.36 -0.47
C LYS A 33 -11.39 7.99 -0.06
N ASP A 34 -10.88 8.87 -0.93
CA ASP A 34 -9.62 9.58 -0.72
C ASP A 34 -8.46 8.59 -0.48
N LEU A 35 -8.22 7.74 -1.48
CA LEU A 35 -7.19 6.70 -1.45
C LEU A 35 -5.81 7.32 -1.22
N VAL A 36 -5.06 6.72 -0.31
CA VAL A 36 -3.67 7.07 -0.01
C VAL A 36 -2.80 6.07 -0.73
N LEU A 37 -2.40 6.42 -1.96
CA LEU A 37 -1.56 5.58 -2.79
C LEU A 37 -0.09 5.69 -2.36
N PRO A 38 0.69 4.60 -2.46
CA PRO A 38 2.13 4.65 -2.20
C PRO A 38 2.81 5.66 -3.13
N VAL A 39 3.82 6.37 -2.63
CA VAL A 39 4.64 7.31 -3.40
C VAL A 39 5.82 6.55 -4.01
N ASP A 40 6.25 6.95 -5.20
CA ASP A 40 7.43 6.37 -5.84
C ASP A 40 8.66 7.19 -5.45
N ASP A 41 9.47 6.68 -4.52
CA ASP A 41 10.71 7.35 -4.09
C ASP A 41 11.91 7.00 -5.00
N GLY A 42 11.68 6.38 -6.16
CA GLY A 42 12.63 6.30 -7.28
C GLY A 42 13.85 5.38 -7.10
N VAL A 43 14.10 4.87 -5.89
CA VAL A 43 15.26 4.01 -5.59
C VAL A 43 14.91 2.52 -5.63
N LEU A 44 13.65 2.14 -5.39
CA LEU A 44 13.17 0.76 -5.50
C LEU A 44 11.67 0.72 -5.74
N ILE A 45 11.27 0.37 -6.96
CA ILE A 45 9.86 0.23 -7.32
C ILE A 45 9.38 -1.16 -6.89
N ASN A 46 8.42 -1.21 -5.96
CA ASN A 46 7.72 -2.43 -5.63
C ASN A 46 6.66 -2.72 -6.71
N PRO A 47 6.68 -3.88 -7.40
CA PRO A 47 5.70 -4.22 -8.42
C PRO A 47 4.24 -4.18 -7.94
N ALA A 48 4.00 -4.46 -6.64
CA ALA A 48 2.67 -4.38 -6.06
C ALA A 48 2.15 -2.94 -5.99
N ASP A 49 3.02 -1.98 -5.68
CA ASP A 49 2.67 -0.56 -5.59
C ASP A 49 2.33 0.02 -6.97
N ASP A 50 3.06 -0.42 -8.00
CA ASP A 50 2.78 -0.06 -9.39
C ASP A 50 1.45 -0.64 -9.87
N GLU A 51 1.13 -1.88 -9.51
CA GLU A 51 -0.17 -2.47 -9.81
C GLU A 51 -1.31 -1.71 -9.12
N ILE A 52 -1.12 -1.32 -7.85
CA ILE A 52 -2.06 -0.48 -7.11
C ILE A 52 -2.27 0.86 -7.82
N ARG A 53 -1.18 1.56 -8.16
CA ARG A 53 -1.26 2.85 -8.87
C ARG A 53 -1.97 2.70 -10.21
N LYS A 54 -1.59 1.72 -11.01
CA LYS A 54 -2.20 1.48 -12.33
C LYS A 54 -3.70 1.18 -12.25
N ASN A 55 -4.13 0.43 -11.23
CA ASN A 55 -5.52 0.02 -11.10
C ASN A 55 -6.41 1.06 -10.40
N PHE A 56 -5.84 1.90 -9.53
CA PHE A 56 -6.63 2.73 -8.59
C PHE A 56 -6.29 4.23 -8.61
N SER A 57 -5.34 4.71 -9.42
CA SER A 57 -4.96 6.14 -9.46
C SER A 57 -6.11 7.10 -9.74
N ASP A 58 -7.00 6.71 -10.66
CA ASP A 58 -8.09 7.57 -11.13
C ASP A 58 -9.41 7.25 -10.43
N VAL A 59 -9.38 6.39 -9.40
CA VAL A 59 -10.57 5.94 -8.69
C VAL A 59 -10.89 6.89 -7.54
N ARG A 60 -12.01 7.61 -7.69
CA ARG A 60 -12.52 8.51 -6.64
C ARG A 60 -13.03 7.76 -5.40
N GLN A 61 -13.66 6.62 -5.61
CA GLN A 61 -14.31 5.82 -4.57
C GLN A 61 -14.31 4.35 -4.99
N LEU A 62 -13.96 3.47 -4.06
CA LEU A 62 -14.17 2.03 -4.21
C LEU A 62 -15.37 1.61 -3.37
N MET A 63 -16.24 0.79 -3.96
CA MET A 63 -17.32 0.10 -3.25
C MET A 63 -16.99 -1.39 -3.25
N LEU A 64 -16.49 -1.87 -2.11
CA LEU A 64 -16.05 -3.25 -1.94
C LEU A 64 -17.19 -4.06 -1.35
N PRO A 65 -17.62 -5.16 -1.98
CA PRO A 65 -18.61 -6.04 -1.36
C PRO A 65 -18.11 -6.54 0.00
N PHE A 66 -18.97 -6.57 1.02
CA PHE A 66 -18.57 -6.95 2.38
C PHE A 66 -17.84 -8.29 2.43
N GLN A 67 -18.28 -9.28 1.64
CA GLN A 67 -17.66 -10.60 1.59
C GLN A 67 -16.25 -10.61 1.00
N SER A 68 -15.86 -9.57 0.27
CA SER A 68 -14.52 -9.43 -0.29
C SER A 68 -13.53 -8.81 0.68
N VAL A 69 -14.02 -8.17 1.74
CA VAL A 69 -13.19 -7.48 2.73
C VAL A 69 -12.85 -8.46 3.85
N SER A 70 -11.55 -8.69 4.06
CA SER A 70 -11.06 -9.60 5.10
C SER A 70 -10.75 -8.88 6.41
N LEU A 71 -10.26 -7.64 6.35
CA LEU A 71 -9.88 -6.85 7.53
C LEU A 71 -9.97 -5.34 7.23
N ILE A 72 -10.43 -4.58 8.21
CA ILE A 72 -10.36 -3.12 8.23
C ILE A 72 -9.64 -2.71 9.51
N GLU A 73 -8.55 -1.96 9.37
CA GLU A 73 -7.82 -1.36 10.48
C GLU A 73 -7.99 0.16 10.45
N GLU A 74 -8.13 0.76 11.63
CA GLU A 74 -8.19 2.21 11.80
C GLU A 74 -6.97 2.66 12.58
N PHE A 75 -6.24 3.62 12.02
CA PHE A 75 -5.06 4.22 12.63
C PHE A 75 -5.29 5.70 12.90
N THR A 76 -4.83 6.18 14.05
CA THR A 76 -4.83 7.60 14.40
C THR A 76 -3.80 8.41 13.59
N GLU A 77 -2.77 7.74 13.07
CA GLU A 77 -1.65 8.28 12.30
C GLU A 77 -1.25 7.29 11.18
N ASP A 78 -0.59 7.75 10.12
CA ASP A 78 -0.18 6.84 9.03
C ASP A 78 0.86 5.82 9.53
N PRO A 79 0.58 4.51 9.42
CA PRO A 79 1.52 3.48 9.88
C PRO A 79 2.84 3.49 9.10
N ASP A 80 2.85 3.92 7.83
CA ASP A 80 4.07 3.88 7.00
C ASP A 80 5.02 5.05 7.30
N THR A 81 4.52 6.16 7.86
CA THR A 81 5.39 7.23 8.36
C THR A 81 6.31 6.72 9.47
N LYS A 82 5.85 5.79 10.31
CA LYS A 82 6.67 5.21 11.39
C LYS A 82 7.73 4.23 10.89
N ARG A 83 7.48 3.56 9.75
CA ARG A 83 8.46 2.65 9.12
C ARG A 83 9.65 3.39 8.51
N SER A 84 9.46 4.59 7.95
CA SER A 84 10.56 5.38 7.39
C SER A 84 11.64 5.78 8.41
N LEU A 85 11.32 5.73 9.71
CA LEU A 85 12.24 6.03 10.82
C LEU A 85 12.87 4.79 11.47
N GLN A 86 12.45 3.56 11.10
CA GLN A 86 12.95 2.30 11.66
C GLN A 86 13.47 1.36 10.56
N GLU A 87 14.77 1.52 10.31
CA GLU A 87 15.73 0.60 9.68
C GLU A 87 15.56 0.15 8.21
N PRO A 88 16.69 0.03 7.48
CA PRO A 88 16.72 -0.59 6.16
C PRO A 88 16.40 -2.09 6.26
N SER A 89 15.59 -2.59 5.34
CA SER A 89 15.33 -4.03 5.21
C SER A 89 16.64 -4.76 4.90
N LYS A 90 17.01 -5.66 5.80
CA LYS A 90 18.14 -6.60 5.74
C LYS A 90 18.21 -7.29 4.37
N GLY A 91 19.10 -6.81 3.52
CA GLY A 91 19.33 -7.30 2.16
C GLY A 91 20.49 -6.59 1.48
N GLU A 92 21.49 -6.17 2.27
CA GLU A 92 22.71 -5.58 1.76
C GLU A 92 23.64 -6.71 1.27
N VAL A 93 23.63 -6.99 -0.03
CA VAL A 93 24.82 -7.55 -0.68
C VAL A 93 25.58 -6.37 -1.25
N VAL A 94 26.46 -5.77 -0.43
CA VAL A 94 27.53 -4.91 -0.97
C VAL A 94 28.45 -5.82 -1.78
N VAL A 95 28.23 -5.89 -3.09
CA VAL A 95 29.31 -6.27 -3.98
C VAL A 95 30.28 -5.09 -3.98
N THR A 96 31.22 -5.08 -3.03
CA THR A 96 32.38 -4.20 -3.19
C THR A 96 33.14 -4.73 -4.39
N ASP A 97 33.09 -4.00 -5.51
CA ASP A 97 33.93 -4.22 -6.68
C ASP A 97 35.41 -4.09 -6.27
N ARG A 98 36.00 -5.20 -5.79
CA ARG A 98 37.43 -5.35 -5.51
C ARG A 98 38.15 -6.01 -6.67
N PHE A 99 37.76 -5.71 -7.91
CA PHE A 99 38.62 -5.92 -9.07
C PHE A 99 39.17 -4.58 -9.58
N LYS A 100 40.09 -3.99 -8.81
CA LYS A 100 41.06 -3.07 -9.40
C LYS A 100 42.24 -3.89 -9.90
N LYS A 101 42.13 -4.28 -11.17
CA LYS A 101 43.22 -4.72 -12.05
C LYS A 101 44.44 -3.83 -11.78
N ARG A 102 45.56 -4.41 -11.36
CA ARG A 102 46.88 -3.77 -11.47
C ARG A 102 47.75 -4.63 -12.36
N SER A 103 48.20 -3.97 -13.42
CA SER A 103 49.21 -4.38 -14.38
C SER A 103 50.56 -4.61 -13.72
#